data_AF-A0A8J3P642-F1
#
_entry.id   AF-A0A8J3P642-F1
#
_cell.length_a   1.000
_cell.length_b   1.000
_cell.length_c   1.000
_cell.angle_alpha   90.00
_cell.angle_beta   90.00
_cell.angle_gamma   90.00
#
_symmetry.space_group_name_H-M   'P 1'
#
loop_
_entity.id
_entity.type
_entity.pdbx_description
1 polymer ?
#
loop_
_entity_poly.entity_id
_entity_poly.type
_entity_poly.pdbx_seq_one_letter_code
_entity_poly.pdbx_strand_id
1 'polypeptide(L)'
;MARRSPVQPQPSARLIQILRIYCHHLDPISVGDLRIALLQGRYPWLREELEAIMTSRHAGTGWWSDAIGTPHPSAGDAAARVADEQGRLWQALFPDQPAPHPRSRPGRRPARP
;
A
#
# COMPACT_ATOMS: atom_id res chain seq x y z
N MET A 1 32.89 -7.48 7.93
CA MET A 1 31.98 -7.40 6.77
C MET A 1 30.54 -7.29 7.29
N ALA A 2 29.99 -6.07 7.37
CA ALA A 2 28.64 -5.84 7.90
C ALA A 2 27.60 -6.28 6.85
N ARG A 3 26.86 -7.35 7.15
CA ARG A 3 25.64 -7.70 6.41
C ARG A 3 24.62 -6.60 6.67
N ARG A 4 24.44 -5.66 5.74
CA ARG A 4 23.27 -4.79 5.74
C ARG A 4 22.05 -5.70 5.60
N SER A 5 21.37 -5.99 6.71
CA SER A 5 20.05 -6.58 6.68
C SER A 5 19.19 -5.79 5.69
N PRO A 6 18.40 -6.44 4.82
CA PRO A 6 17.47 -5.71 3.98
C PRO A 6 16.57 -4.92 4.93
N VAL A 7 16.66 -3.59 4.89
CA VAL A 7 15.73 -2.71 5.59
C VAL A 7 14.38 -3.04 4.98
N GLN A 8 13.59 -3.82 5.71
CA GLN A 8 12.22 -4.09 5.31
C GLN A 8 11.51 -2.74 5.31
N PRO A 9 10.86 -2.36 4.20
CA PRO A 9 10.14 -1.10 4.15
C PRO A 9 8.99 -1.18 5.15
N GLN A 10 9.19 -0.55 6.30
CA GLN A 10 8.16 -0.32 7.28
C GLN A 10 7.46 0.99 6.93
N PRO A 11 6.13 1.06 7.13
CA PRO A 11 5.41 2.31 6.95
C PRO A 11 5.98 3.39 7.88
N SER A 12 6.23 4.56 7.32
CA SER A 12 6.66 5.72 8.10
C SER A 12 5.50 6.19 8.98
N ALA A 13 5.82 6.77 10.15
CA ALA A 13 4.78 7.33 11.04
C ALA A 13 3.94 8.41 10.34
N ARG A 14 4.56 9.20 9.45
CA ARG A 14 3.89 10.20 8.63
C ARG A 14 2.91 9.60 7.63
N LEU A 15 3.27 8.48 6.98
CA LEU A 15 2.36 7.78 6.07
C LEU A 15 1.15 7.24 6.83
N ILE A 16 1.40 6.56 7.96
CA ILE A 16 0.34 6.05 8.83
C ILE A 16 -0.60 7.19 9.23
N GLN A 17 -0.06 8.34 9.62
CA GLN A 17 -0.87 9.50 10.01
C GLN A 17 -1.70 10.05 8.85
N ILE A 18 -1.14 10.19 7.64
CA ILE A 18 -1.89 10.63 6.47
C ILE A 18 -3.02 9.65 6.15
N LEU A 19 -2.73 8.34 6.15
CA LEU A 19 -3.74 7.31 5.91
C LEU A 19 -4.84 7.34 6.97
N ARG A 20 -4.51 7.60 8.24
CA ARG A 20 -5.52 7.76 9.31
C ARG A 20 -6.40 8.98 9.15
N ILE A 21 -5.86 10.07 8.60
CA ILE A 21 -6.61 11.32 8.42
C ILE A 21 -7.50 11.24 7.19
N TYR A 22 -6.96 10.77 6.06
CA TYR A 22 -7.62 10.86 4.76
C TYR A 22 -8.21 9.55 4.26
N CYS A 23 -7.74 8.41 4.76
CA CYS A 23 -8.13 7.08 4.28
C CYS A 23 -8.83 6.25 5.36
N HIS A 24 -9.29 6.89 6.45
CA HIS A 24 -10.09 6.22 7.46
C HIS A 24 -11.35 5.62 6.82
N HIS A 25 -11.56 4.31 7.01
CA HIS A 25 -12.60 3.51 6.36
C HIS A 25 -12.63 3.61 4.82
N LEU A 26 -11.54 4.05 4.18
CA LEU A 26 -11.47 4.28 2.73
C LEU A 26 -12.60 5.20 2.22
N ASP A 27 -12.93 6.22 3.00
CA ASP A 27 -13.95 7.21 2.65
C ASP A 27 -13.62 7.92 1.31
N PRO A 28 -14.51 7.86 0.31
CA PRO A 28 -14.22 8.37 -1.04
C PRO A 28 -14.03 9.89 -1.09
N ILE A 29 -14.66 10.65 -0.17
CA ILE A 29 -14.53 12.10 -0.11
C ILE A 29 -13.12 12.46 0.37
N SER A 30 -12.70 11.89 1.49
CA SER A 30 -11.40 12.14 2.11
C SER A 30 -10.23 11.64 1.24
N VAL A 31 -10.40 10.52 0.53
CA VAL A 31 -9.44 10.03 -0.48
C VAL A 31 -9.37 10.98 -1.67
N GLY A 32 -10.49 11.56 -2.10
CA GLY A 32 -10.55 12.61 -3.12
C GLY A 32 -9.75 13.85 -2.72
N ASP A 33 -9.90 14.30 -1.47
CA ASP A 33 -9.13 15.42 -0.92
C ASP A 33 -7.63 15.13 -0.89
N LEU A 34 -7.22 13.92 -0.50
CA LEU A 34 -5.81 13.51 -0.55
C LEU A 34 -5.28 13.51 -1.98
N ARG A 35 -6.08 13.05 -2.96
CA ARG A 35 -5.70 13.12 -4.38
C ARG A 35 -5.50 14.56 -4.83
N ILE A 36 -6.39 15.47 -4.47
CA ILE A 36 -6.23 16.90 -4.80
C ILE A 36 -4.95 17.46 -4.16
N ALA A 37 -4.66 17.11 -2.90
CA ALA A 37 -3.43 17.52 -2.24
C ALA A 37 -2.18 17.00 -2.98
N LEU A 38 -2.20 15.74 -3.44
CA LEU A 38 -1.12 15.16 -4.26
C LEU A 38 -0.94 15.90 -5.59
N LEU A 39 -2.03 16.23 -6.28
CA LEU A 39 -2.01 17.03 -7.52
C LEU A 39 -1.45 18.44 -7.31
N GLN A 40 -1.64 19.01 -6.12
CA GLN A 40 -1.04 20.28 -5.70
C GLN A 40 0.45 20.15 -5.31
N GLY A 41 1.04 18.96 -5.44
CA GLY A 41 2.42 18.68 -5.06
C GLY A 41 2.65 18.54 -3.55
N ARG A 42 1.57 18.41 -2.75
CA ARG A 42 1.69 18.07 -1.33
C ARG A 42 2.03 16.59 -1.19
N TYR A 43 2.93 16.27 -0.26
CA TYR A 43 3.39 14.90 0.01
C TYR A 43 4.03 14.20 -1.20
N PRO A 44 5.08 14.76 -1.82
CA PRO A 44 5.75 14.14 -2.98
C PRO A 44 6.33 12.74 -2.65
N TRP A 45 6.62 12.49 -1.37
CA TRP A 45 7.13 11.23 -0.84
C TRP A 45 6.04 10.15 -0.65
N LEU A 46 4.75 10.50 -0.66
CA LEU A 46 3.66 9.57 -0.33
C LEU A 46 3.61 8.41 -1.33
N ARG A 47 3.73 8.74 -2.62
CA ARG A 47 3.69 7.76 -3.71
C ARG A 47 4.79 6.72 -3.56
N GLU A 48 6.03 7.17 -3.39
CA GLU A 48 7.20 6.31 -3.31
C GLU A 48 7.18 5.43 -2.05
N GLU A 49 6.75 5.99 -0.91
CA GLU A 49 6.59 5.20 0.32
C GLU A 49 5.48 4.17 0.18
N LEU A 50 4.32 4.55 -0.34
CA LEU A 50 3.20 3.63 -0.53
C LEU A 50 3.56 2.50 -1.49
N GLU A 51 4.23 2.82 -2.60
CA GLU A 51 4.74 1.84 -3.56
C GLU A 51 5.75 0.87 -2.93
N ALA A 52 6.71 1.39 -2.16
CA ALA A 52 7.72 0.57 -1.49
C ALA A 52 7.10 -0.43 -0.49
N ILE A 53 6.02 -0.02 0.18
CA ILE A 53 5.34 -0.87 1.17
C ILE A 53 4.43 -1.89 0.47
N MET A 54 3.68 -1.50 -0.56
CA MET A 54 2.82 -2.42 -1.34
C MET A 54 3.63 -3.50 -2.07
N THR A 55 4.84 -3.18 -2.51
CA THR A 55 5.74 -4.18 -3.12
C THR A 55 6.44 -5.08 -2.10
N SER A 56 6.37 -4.75 -0.80
CA SER A 56 7.01 -5.50 0.27
C SER A 56 6.16 -6.66 0.75
N ARG A 57 6.63 -7.87 0.48
CA ARG A 57 6.02 -9.11 0.94
C ARG A 57 5.93 -9.25 2.47
N HIS A 58 6.64 -8.42 3.24
CA HIS A 58 6.78 -8.55 4.68
C HIS A 58 6.22 -7.36 5.47
N ALA A 59 5.61 -6.38 4.81
CA ALA A 59 4.86 -5.35 5.51
C ALA A 59 3.62 -6.01 6.14
N GLY A 60 3.75 -6.47 7.39
CA GLY A 60 2.70 -7.22 8.08
C GLY A 60 1.35 -6.50 8.03
N THR A 61 0.25 -7.23 8.01
CA THR A 61 -1.08 -6.65 7.80
C THR A 61 -1.57 -5.74 8.95
N GLY A 62 -0.93 -5.80 10.12
CA GLY A 62 -1.37 -5.09 11.32
C GLY A 62 -1.37 -3.56 11.19
N TRP A 63 -0.34 -2.99 10.55
CA TRP A 63 -0.26 -1.53 10.40
C TRP A 63 -1.36 -0.96 9.50
N TRP A 64 -1.84 -1.76 8.53
CA TRP A 64 -2.88 -1.35 7.61
C TRP A 64 -4.20 -1.16 8.35
N SER A 65 -4.59 -2.13 9.18
CA SER A 65 -5.78 -2.03 10.02
C SER A 65 -5.69 -0.87 11.00
N ASP A 66 -4.51 -0.62 11.61
CA ASP A 66 -4.29 0.53 12.50
C ASP A 66 -4.38 1.89 11.76
N ALA A 67 -3.99 1.90 10.48
CA ALA A 67 -3.99 3.08 9.64
C ALA A 67 -5.37 3.40 9.03
N ILE A 68 -6.11 2.39 8.59
CA ILE A 68 -7.39 2.54 7.88
C ILE A 68 -8.59 2.38 8.83
N GLY A 69 -8.40 1.79 10.00
CA GLY A 69 -9.46 1.54 10.98
C GLY A 69 -10.39 0.38 10.62
N THR A 70 -10.06 -0.42 9.60
CA THR A 70 -10.87 -1.58 9.17
C THR A 70 -10.48 -2.83 9.95
N PRO A 71 -11.37 -3.38 10.80
CA PRO A 71 -11.12 -4.66 11.45
C PRO A 71 -11.13 -5.78 10.40
N HIS A 72 -10.01 -6.46 10.23
CA HIS A 72 -9.89 -7.58 9.30
C HIS A 72 -10.33 -8.89 10.00
N PRO A 73 -11.39 -9.57 9.53
CA PRO A 73 -11.79 -10.84 10.13
C PRO A 73 -10.83 -11.94 9.68
N SER A 74 -10.33 -12.71 10.65
CA SER A 74 -9.52 -13.93 10.52
C SER A 74 -8.18 -13.79 9.78
N ALA A 75 -7.10 -14.29 10.40
CA ALA A 75 -5.73 -14.19 9.88
C ALA A 75 -5.52 -14.84 8.49
N GLY A 76 -6.40 -15.75 8.07
CA GLY A 76 -6.32 -16.46 6.79
C GLY A 76 -6.57 -15.59 5.55
N ASP A 77 -7.52 -14.65 5.62
CA ASP A 77 -7.90 -13.79 4.48
C ASP A 77 -7.40 -12.35 4.61
N ALA A 78 -6.83 -11.99 5.77
CA ALA A 78 -6.41 -10.63 6.05
C ALA A 78 -5.40 -10.10 5.02
N ALA A 79 -4.43 -10.91 4.59
CA ALA A 79 -3.42 -10.49 3.62
C ALA A 79 -4.00 -10.23 2.22
N ALA A 80 -4.96 -11.06 1.78
CA ALA A 80 -5.61 -10.87 0.48
C ALA A 80 -6.52 -9.64 0.49
N ARG A 81 -7.25 -9.39 1.59
CA ARG A 81 -8.06 -8.19 1.76
C ARG A 81 -7.23 -6.91 1.81
N VAL A 82 -6.15 -6.89 2.59
CA VAL A 82 -5.22 -5.76 2.63
C VAL A 82 -4.68 -5.47 1.24
N ALA A 83 -4.31 -6.48 0.47
CA ALA A 83 -3.81 -6.29 -0.90
C ALA A 83 -4.88 -5.69 -1.84
N ASP A 84 -6.14 -6.13 -1.74
CA ASP A 84 -7.24 -5.58 -2.52
C ASP A 84 -7.55 -4.12 -2.13
N GLU A 85 -7.62 -3.83 -0.83
CA GLU A 85 -7.83 -2.47 -0.30
C GLU A 85 -6.69 -1.52 -0.70
N GLN A 86 -5.44 -1.97 -0.61
CA GLN A 86 -4.27 -1.24 -1.08
C GLN A 86 -4.35 -0.96 -2.58
N GLY A 87 -4.76 -1.96 -3.38
CA GLY A 87 -4.96 -1.80 -4.82
C GLY A 87 -6.03 -0.75 -5.14
N ARG A 88 -7.17 -0.79 -4.43
CA ARG A 88 -8.25 0.21 -4.58
C ARG A 88 -7.79 1.61 -4.20
N LEU A 89 -7.10 1.76 -3.07
CA LEU A 89 -6.57 3.05 -2.64
C LEU A 89 -5.57 3.60 -3.67
N TRP A 90 -4.67 2.76 -4.17
CA TRP A 90 -3.72 3.16 -5.21
C TRP A 90 -4.44 3.66 -6.47
N GLN A 91 -5.45 2.93 -6.94
CA GLN A 91 -6.23 3.34 -8.12
C GLN A 91 -7.01 4.64 -7.89
N ALA A 92 -7.47 4.88 -6.66
CA ALA A 92 -8.15 6.12 -6.31
C ALA A 92 -7.20 7.33 -6.29
N LEU A 93 -5.99 7.17 -5.75
CA LEU A 93 -4.99 8.23 -5.64
C LEU A 93 -4.21 8.47 -6.95
N PHE A 94 -3.91 7.40 -7.68
CA PHE A 94 -3.07 7.38 -8.88
C PHE A 94 -3.73 6.59 -10.01
N PRO A 95 -4.86 7.07 -10.57
CA PRO A 95 -5.61 6.36 -11.60
C PRO A 95 -4.80 6.11 -12.89
N ASP A 96 -3.84 6.98 -13.19
CA ASP A 96 -2.97 6.84 -14.37
C ASP A 96 -1.78 5.89 -14.15
N GLN A 97 -1.62 5.31 -12.95
CA GLN A 97 -0.50 4.44 -12.60
C GLN A 97 -0.97 3.01 -12.32
N PRO A 98 -0.28 1.99 -12.86
CA PRO A 98 -0.59 0.60 -12.55
C PRO A 98 -0.33 0.33 -11.06
N ALA A 99 -1.23 -0.40 -10.41
CA ALA A 99 -1.05 -0.76 -9.00
C ALA A 99 0.24 -1.58 -8.83
N PRO A 100 1.10 -1.24 -7.85
CA PRO A 100 2.30 -2.00 -7.58
C PRO A 100 1.90 -3.37 -7.04
N HIS A 101 2.12 -4.40 -7.85
CA HIS A 101 1.91 -5.78 -7.44
C HIS A 101 3.18 -6.30 -6.79
N PRO A 102 3.12 -6.93 -5.60
CA PRO A 102 4.25 -7.67 -5.06
C PRO A 102 4.57 -8.75 -6.08
N ARG A 103 5.73 -8.64 -6.75
CA ARG A 103 6.12 -9.54 -7.84
C ARG A 103 6.03 -10.99 -7.35
N SER A 104 4.94 -11.66 -7.71
CA SER A 104 4.92 -13.11 -7.79
C SER A 104 5.95 -13.47 -8.87
N ARG A 105 6.98 -14.22 -8.48
CA ARG A 105 8.04 -14.81 -9.30
C ARG A 105 7.77 -14.76 -10.82
N PRO A 106 8.73 -14.29 -11.65
CA PRO A 106 8.76 -14.70 -13.05
C PRO A 106 9.11 -16.19 -13.10
N GLY A 107 8.08 -17.03 -13.11
CA GLY A 107 8.22 -18.47 -12.93
C GLY A 107 7.10 -19.25 -13.58
N ARG A 108 6.54 -18.78 -14.69
CA ARG A 108 5.77 -19.63 -15.59
C ARG A 108 6.27 -19.37 -17.01
N ARG A 109 7.38 -20.02 -17.36
CA ARG A 109 7.70 -20.30 -18.75
C ARG A 109 6.49 -21.07 -19.30
N PRO A 110 5.78 -20.59 -20.34
CA PRO A 110 4.84 -21.45 -21.04
C PRO A 110 5.64 -22.62 -21.61
N ALA A 111 5.19 -23.84 -21.30
CA ALA A 111 5.67 -25.03 -21.97
C ALA A 111 5.44 -24.84 -23.47
N ARG A 112 6.52 -24.77 -24.24
CA ARG A 112 6.44 -24.87 -25.70
C ARG A 112 6.29 -26.37 -26.03
N PRO A 113 5.45 -26.70 -27.03
CA PRO A 113 5.11 -28.08 -27.41
C PRO A 113 6.30 -28.87 -27.93
#